data_AF-A0A497BEN5-F1
#
_entry.id   AF-A0A497BEN5-F1
#
_cell.length_a   1.000
_cell.length_b   1.000
_cell.length_c   1.000
_cell.angle_alpha   90.00
_cell.angle_beta   90.00
_cell.angle_gamma   90.00
#
_symmetry.space_group_name_H-M   'P 1'
#
loop_
_entity.id
_entity.type
_entity.pdbx_description
1 polymer ?
#
loop_
_entity_poly.entity_id
_entity_poly.type
_entity_poly.pdbx_seq_one_letter_code
_entity_poly.pdbx_strand_id
1 'polypeptide(L)'
;MISRVTKGNFYQEFAQAGRADSWSYNGLEVLYDYLEENYPDMEVDPVGLDGSFAEYEVDDLIAEHDIEVDPDYLEGGEYEDEDEVRSEVIKFLERKTSVIGETSLGTIVLCTDF
;
A
#
# COMPACT_ATOMS: atom_id res chain seq x y z
N MET A 1 1.33 -29.16 -7.78
CA MET A 1 1.70 -28.43 -8.99
C MET A 1 1.89 -27.00 -8.53
N ILE A 2 3.12 -26.51 -8.45
CA ILE A 2 3.38 -25.13 -8.00
C ILE A 2 3.06 -24.25 -9.20
N SER A 3 1.87 -23.65 -9.21
CA SER A 3 1.50 -22.67 -10.22
C SER A 3 2.24 -21.39 -9.84
N ARG A 4 3.15 -20.91 -10.69
CA ARG A 4 3.77 -19.61 -10.49
C ARG A 4 2.66 -18.56 -10.54
N VAL A 5 2.52 -17.80 -9.47
CA VAL A 5 1.53 -16.73 -9.40
C VAL A 5 1.90 -15.67 -10.43
N THR A 6 0.90 -15.21 -11.16
CA THR A 6 1.01 -14.11 -12.13
C THR A 6 0.14 -12.98 -11.61
N LYS A 7 0.43 -11.71 -11.97
CA LYS A 7 -0.40 -10.55 -11.58
C LYS A 7 -1.91 -10.83 -11.63
N GLY A 8 -2.38 -11.41 -12.73
CA GLY A 8 -3.81 -11.70 -12.93
C GLY A 8 -4.40 -12.78 -12.02
N ASN A 9 -3.60 -13.76 -11.57
CA ASN A 9 -4.09 -14.75 -10.59
C ASN A 9 -3.87 -14.31 -9.14
N PHE A 10 -2.95 -13.38 -8.86
CA PHE A 10 -2.69 -12.87 -7.52
C PHE A 10 -3.95 -12.28 -6.87
N TYR A 11 -4.68 -11.44 -7.62
CA TYR A 11 -5.98 -10.94 -7.18
C TYR A 11 -6.99 -12.07 -6.89
N GLN A 12 -6.99 -13.12 -7.72
CA GLN A 12 -7.88 -14.27 -7.53
C GLN A 12 -7.52 -15.09 -6.29
N GLU A 13 -6.24 -15.19 -5.92
CA GLU A 13 -5.81 -15.82 -4.68
C GLU A 13 -6.33 -15.03 -3.46
N PHE A 14 -6.23 -13.70 -3.47
CA PHE A 14 -6.82 -12.84 -2.43
C PHE A 14 -8.34 -12.97 -2.35
N ALA A 15 -9.02 -13.02 -3.49
CA ALA A 15 -10.47 -13.21 -3.55
C ALA A 15 -10.89 -14.59 -3.01
N GLN A 16 -10.17 -15.66 -3.37
CA GLN A 16 -10.43 -17.01 -2.88
C GLN A 16 -10.17 -17.15 -1.37
N ALA A 17 -9.20 -16.41 -0.85
CA ALA A 17 -8.91 -16.31 0.57
C ALA A 17 -9.87 -15.39 1.35
N GLY A 18 -10.79 -14.68 0.65
CA GLY A 18 -11.73 -13.74 1.27
C GLY A 18 -11.07 -12.45 1.77
N ARG A 19 -9.92 -12.08 1.19
CA ARG A 19 -9.12 -10.88 1.54
C ARG A 19 -9.14 -9.78 0.48
N ALA A 20 -9.84 -10.00 -0.64
CA ALA A 20 -9.92 -9.01 -1.71
C ALA A 20 -10.61 -7.69 -1.30
N ASP A 21 -11.47 -7.70 -0.28
CA ASP A 21 -12.18 -6.49 0.16
C ASP A 21 -11.27 -5.51 0.95
N SER A 22 -10.14 -5.99 1.50
CA SER A 22 -9.17 -5.14 2.21
C SER A 22 -8.24 -4.38 1.25
N TRP A 23 -8.32 -4.65 -0.05
CA TRP A 23 -7.35 -4.17 -1.03
C TRP A 23 -8.00 -3.70 -2.33
N SER A 24 -7.48 -2.61 -2.85
CA SER A 24 -7.70 -2.19 -4.22
C SER A 24 -6.92 -3.10 -5.19
N TYR A 25 -7.40 -3.15 -6.43
CA TYR A 25 -6.67 -3.86 -7.50
C TYR A 25 -5.27 -3.29 -7.72
N ASN A 26 -5.13 -1.96 -7.66
CA ASN A 26 -3.85 -1.28 -7.85
C ASN A 26 -2.90 -1.53 -6.66
N GLY A 27 -3.42 -1.59 -5.44
CA GLY A 27 -2.64 -1.93 -4.26
C GLY A 27 -2.06 -3.35 -4.34
N LEU A 28 -2.88 -4.31 -4.79
CA LEU A 28 -2.41 -5.68 -5.03
C LEU A 28 -1.40 -5.77 -6.18
N GLU A 29 -1.48 -4.90 -7.18
CA GLU A 29 -0.47 -4.82 -8.23
C GLU A 29 0.88 -4.32 -7.68
N VAL A 30 0.87 -3.27 -6.86
CA VAL A 30 2.08 -2.76 -6.19
C VAL A 30 2.68 -3.82 -5.27
N LEU A 31 1.85 -4.49 -4.47
CA LEU A 31 2.31 -5.57 -3.60
C LEU A 31 2.91 -6.72 -4.41
N TYR A 32 2.26 -7.15 -5.49
CA TYR A 32 2.79 -8.19 -6.35
C TYR A 32 4.16 -7.80 -6.94
N ASP A 33 4.31 -6.58 -7.45
CA ASP A 33 5.58 -6.11 -8.04
C ASP A 33 6.71 -6.11 -7.01
N TYR A 34 6.41 -5.65 -5.78
CA TYR A 34 7.34 -5.71 -4.66
C TYR A 34 7.76 -7.14 -4.32
N LEU A 35 6.80 -8.07 -4.26
CA LEU A 35 7.06 -9.48 -3.95
C LEU A 35 7.81 -10.19 -5.08
N GLU A 36 7.51 -9.90 -6.35
CA GLU A 36 8.24 -10.48 -7.48
C GLU A 36 9.71 -10.03 -7.51
N GLU A 37 9.98 -8.76 -7.17
CA GLU A 37 11.34 -8.22 -7.15
C GLU A 37 12.16 -8.74 -5.96
N ASN A 38 11.57 -8.76 -4.76
CA ASN A 38 12.29 -9.06 -3.53
C ASN A 38 12.22 -10.55 -3.13
N TYR A 39 11.13 -11.24 -3.49
CA TYR A 39 10.82 -12.62 -3.11
C TYR A 39 10.24 -13.43 -4.29
N PRO A 40 10.96 -13.56 -5.43
CA PRO A 40 10.45 -14.17 -6.67
C PRO A 40 10.01 -15.64 -6.54
N ASP A 41 10.51 -16.34 -5.52
CA ASP A 41 10.23 -17.75 -5.25
C ASP A 41 9.20 -17.95 -4.12
N MET A 42 8.60 -16.88 -3.58
CA MET A 42 7.63 -16.98 -2.49
C MET A 42 6.31 -17.62 -2.96
N GLU A 43 5.73 -18.44 -2.09
CA GLU A 43 4.36 -18.91 -2.23
C GLU A 43 3.40 -17.81 -1.75
N VAL A 44 2.36 -17.55 -2.53
CA VAL A 44 1.38 -16.52 -2.18
C VAL A 44 0.49 -17.04 -1.06
N ASP A 45 0.64 -16.43 0.11
CA ASP A 45 -0.25 -16.60 1.26
C ASP A 45 -1.02 -15.29 1.47
N PRO A 46 -2.23 -15.14 0.88
CA PRO A 46 -2.99 -13.90 1.00
C PRO A 46 -3.34 -13.53 2.45
N VAL A 47 -3.47 -14.51 3.35
CA VAL A 47 -3.81 -14.25 4.76
C VAL A 47 -2.59 -13.71 5.50
N GLY A 48 -1.42 -14.31 5.27
CA GLY A 48 -0.16 -13.79 5.82
C GLY A 48 0.15 -12.40 5.27
N LEU A 49 0.01 -12.21 3.95
CA LEU A 49 0.27 -10.93 3.29
C LEU A 49 -0.69 -9.83 3.77
N ASP A 50 -1.99 -10.12 3.92
CA ASP A 50 -2.98 -9.19 4.49
C ASP A 50 -2.70 -8.84 5.97
N GLY A 51 -1.95 -9.69 6.68
CA GLY A 51 -1.51 -9.42 8.05
C GLY A 51 -0.24 -8.56 8.12
N SER A 52 0.65 -8.69 7.14
CA SER A 52 1.97 -8.02 7.15
C SER A 52 2.04 -6.78 6.26
N PHE A 53 1.09 -6.58 5.36
CA PHE A 53 1.00 -5.42 4.49
C PHE A 53 -0.40 -4.81 4.54
N ALA A 54 -0.50 -3.52 4.25
CA ALA A 54 -1.77 -2.84 4.13
C ALA A 54 -1.66 -1.66 3.14
N GLU A 55 -2.79 -1.33 2.52
CA GLU A 55 -2.95 -0.10 1.75
C GLU A 55 -3.68 0.96 2.57
N TYR A 56 -3.29 2.22 2.39
CA TYR A 56 -3.92 3.35 3.06
C TYR A 56 -4.04 4.54 2.11
N GLU A 57 -5.12 5.31 2.29
CA GLU A 57 -5.21 6.66 1.76
C GLU A 57 -4.26 7.59 2.53
N VAL A 58 -3.78 8.64 1.86
CA VAL A 58 -2.86 9.62 2.46
C VAL A 58 -3.52 10.31 3.67
N ASP A 59 -4.80 10.68 3.55
CA ASP A 59 -5.57 11.32 4.61
C ASP A 59 -5.67 10.44 5.87
N ASP A 60 -5.88 9.14 5.69
CA ASP A 60 -5.97 8.18 6.80
C ASP A 60 -4.63 8.09 7.54
N LEU A 61 -3.51 8.08 6.81
CA LEU A 61 -2.17 8.05 7.40
C LEU A 61 -1.84 9.33 8.18
N ILE A 62 -2.23 10.49 7.64
CA ILE A 62 -2.06 11.77 8.32
C ILE A 62 -2.82 11.76 9.65
N ALA A 63 -4.09 11.33 9.62
CA ALA A 63 -4.93 11.27 10.80
C ALA A 63 -4.47 10.23 11.84
N GLU A 64 -4.09 9.02 11.40
CA GLU A 64 -3.68 7.93 12.30
C GLU A 64 -2.33 8.19 12.97
N HIS A 65 -1.40 8.80 12.23
CA HIS A 65 -0.05 9.06 12.74
C HIS A 65 0.20 10.47 13.25
N ASP A 66 -0.83 11.33 13.22
CA ASP A 66 -0.75 12.75 13.60
C ASP A 66 0.41 13.45 12.87
N ILE A 67 0.46 13.25 11.54
CA ILE A 67 1.52 13.80 10.70
C ILE A 67 1.25 15.29 10.52
N GLU A 68 2.23 16.11 10.90
CA GLU A 68 2.17 17.55 10.67
C GLU A 68 2.35 17.81 9.17
N VAL A 69 1.24 18.13 8.51
CA VAL A 69 1.16 18.57 7.11
C VAL A 69 0.62 20.00 7.07
N ASP A 70 0.69 20.63 5.90
CA ASP A 70 0.17 21.99 5.75
C ASP A 70 -1.34 22.05 6.04
N PRO A 71 -1.79 22.94 6.96
CA PRO A 71 -3.21 23.06 7.33
C PRO A 71 -4.14 23.35 6.16
N ASP A 72 -3.68 24.03 5.11
CA ASP A 72 -4.54 24.36 3.97
C ASP A 72 -4.97 23.06 3.22
N TYR A 73 -4.19 21.96 3.31
CA TYR A 73 -4.52 20.66 2.72
C TYR A 73 -5.71 20.02 3.44
N LEU A 74 -5.68 20.07 4.78
CA LEU A 74 -6.73 19.53 5.64
C LEU A 74 -8.06 20.31 5.53
N GLU A 75 -8.01 21.59 5.15
CA GLU A 75 -9.19 22.41 4.92
C GLU A 75 -9.88 22.14 3.57
N GLY A 76 -9.35 21.22 2.75
CA GLY A 76 -9.93 20.87 1.45
C GLY A 76 -9.85 22.01 0.43
N GLY A 77 -8.85 22.89 0.58
CA GLY A 77 -8.53 23.91 -0.40
C GLY A 77 -8.08 23.27 -1.72
N GLU A 78 -8.10 24.04 -2.82
CA GLU A 78 -7.44 23.61 -4.06
C GLU A 78 -5.93 23.60 -3.81
N TYR A 79 -5.40 22.45 -3.41
CA TYR A 79 -3.96 22.25 -3.28
C TYR A 79 -3.35 22.17 -4.66
N GLU A 80 -2.47 23.11 -4.97
CA GLU A 80 -1.71 23.06 -6.22
C GLU A 80 -0.68 21.92 -6.23
N ASP A 81 -0.34 21.35 -5.05
CA ASP A 81 0.73 20.36 -4.92
C ASP A 81 0.41 19.25 -3.91
N GLU A 82 -0.58 18.39 -4.22
CA GLU A 82 -0.86 17.15 -3.45
C GLU A 82 0.36 16.20 -3.40
N ASP A 83 1.24 16.28 -4.38
CA ASP A 83 2.47 15.48 -4.44
C ASP A 83 3.49 15.92 -3.38
N GLU A 84 3.54 17.21 -3.01
CA GLU A 84 4.36 17.70 -1.89
C GLU A 84 3.93 17.06 -0.56
N VAL A 85 2.63 17.11 -0.25
CA VAL A 85 2.05 16.51 0.97
C VAL A 85 2.32 15.00 1.00
N ARG A 86 2.09 14.30 -0.11
CA ARG A 86 2.39 12.86 -0.20
C ARG A 86 3.87 12.58 0.04
N SER A 87 4.77 13.41 -0.50
CA SER A 87 6.22 13.28 -0.28
C SER A 87 6.59 13.42 1.20
N GLU A 88 5.95 14.33 1.94
CA GLU A 88 6.18 14.50 3.38
C GLU A 88 5.69 13.29 4.17
N VAL A 89 4.49 12.78 3.85
CA VAL A 89 3.93 11.56 4.46
C VAL A 89 4.85 10.36 4.22
N ILE A 90 5.31 10.14 2.98
CA ILE A 90 6.24 9.04 2.66
C ILE A 90 7.54 9.18 3.47
N LYS A 91 8.17 10.36 3.49
CA LYS A 91 9.40 10.60 4.27
C LYS A 91 9.20 10.34 5.76
N PHE A 92 8.03 10.66 6.30
CA PHE A 92 7.70 10.37 7.68
C PHE A 92 7.56 8.86 7.90
N LEU A 93 6.81 8.18 7.03
CA LEU A 93 6.58 6.74 7.10
C LEU A 93 7.87 5.95 6.95
N GLU A 94 8.75 6.29 6.02
CA GLU A 94 10.06 5.63 5.85
C GLU A 94 10.94 5.65 7.12
N ARG A 95 10.67 6.55 8.06
CA ARG A 95 11.38 6.62 9.36
C ARG A 95 10.74 5.76 10.45
N LYS A 96 9.50 5.31 10.26
CA LYS A 96 8.70 4.56 11.25
C LYS A 96 8.25 3.18 10.77
N THR A 97 8.15 2.97 9.47
CA THR A 97 7.65 1.77 8.78
C THR A 97 8.38 1.58 7.42
N SER A 98 8.08 0.52 6.67
CA SER A 98 8.51 0.33 5.28
C SER A 98 7.37 0.67 4.35
N VAL A 99 7.55 1.73 3.60
CA VAL A 99 6.73 1.99 2.41
C VAL A 99 7.27 1.08 1.29
N ILE A 100 6.40 0.27 0.70
CA ILE A 100 6.78 -0.62 -0.40
C ILE A 100 6.41 -0.06 -1.78
N GLY A 101 5.45 0.87 -1.82
CA GLY A 101 5.11 1.58 -3.05
C GLY A 101 3.87 2.44 -2.92
N GLU A 102 3.51 3.04 -4.05
CA GLU A 102 2.35 3.91 -4.21
C GLU A 102 1.57 3.47 -5.45
N THR A 103 0.24 3.50 -5.36
CA THR A 103 -0.62 3.19 -6.50
C THR A 103 -0.77 4.40 -7.43
N SER A 104 -1.22 4.18 -8.67
CA SER A 104 -1.52 5.28 -9.61
C SER A 104 -2.66 6.20 -9.16
N LEU A 105 -3.35 5.86 -8.08
CA LEU A 105 -4.41 6.68 -7.48
C LEU A 105 -3.93 7.45 -6.24
N GLY A 106 -2.64 7.34 -5.88
CA GLY A 106 -2.07 8.05 -4.74
C GLY A 106 -2.20 7.35 -3.39
N THR A 107 -2.72 6.11 -3.35
CA THR A 107 -2.72 5.30 -2.12
C THR A 107 -1.36 4.69 -1.86
N ILE A 108 -0.98 4.59 -0.59
CA ILE A 108 0.33 4.10 -0.17
C ILE A 108 0.19 2.67 0.34
N VAL A 109 1.09 1.79 -0.11
CA VAL A 109 1.21 0.42 0.39
C VAL A 109 2.43 0.33 1.30
N LEU A 110 2.22 -0.19 2.50
CA LEU A 110 3.25 -0.29 3.53
C LEU A 110 3.26 -1.66 4.18
N CYS A 111 4.44 -2.04 4.68
CA CYS A 111 4.64 -3.24 5.50
C CYS A 111 4.37 -2.89 6.96
N THR A 112 3.34 -3.48 7.55
CA THR A 112 2.93 -3.27 8.95
C THR A 112 3.68 -4.18 9.93
N ASP A 113 4.34 -5.23 9.44
CA ASP A 113 5.12 -6.19 10.23
C ASP A 113 6.54 -5.62 10.51
N PHE A 114 6.72 -4.96 11.66
CA PHE A 114 8.00 -4.40 12.14
C PHE A 114 8.30 -4.79 13.60
#